data_AF-A0A3D2W0X1-F1
#
_entry.id   AF-A0A3D2W0X1-F1
#
_cell.length_a   1.000
_cell.length_b   1.000
_cell.length_c   1.000
_cell.angle_alpha   90.00
_cell.angle_beta   90.00
_cell.angle_gamma   90.00
#
_symmetry.space_group_name_H-M   'P 1'
#
loop_
_entity.id
_entity.type
_entity.pdbx_description
1 polymer ?
#
loop_
_entity_poly.entity_id
_entity_poly.type
_entity_poly.pdbx_seq_one_letter_code
_entity_poly.pdbx_strand_id
1 'polypeptide(L)' 'LATEAAHLAHARGADALHLEVAEDNAPACALYAKLGFVQTGSRPGYYAADGVHALVMARALPL' A
#
# COMPACT_ATOMS: atom_id res chain seq x y z
N LEU A 1 -7.09 -11.79 4.72
CA LEU A 1 -7.10 -11.10 3.40
C LEU A 1 -5.71 -10.59 3.01
N ALA A 2 -5.16 -9.52 3.61
CA ALA A 2 -3.83 -9.01 3.23
C ALA A 2 -2.67 -10.01 3.45
N THR A 3 -2.67 -10.73 4.58
CA THR A 3 -1.67 -11.76 4.89
C THR A 3 -1.72 -12.95 3.93
N GLU A 4 -2.91 -13.34 3.51
CA GLU A 4 -3.11 -14.46 2.60
C GLU A 4 -2.70 -14.12 1.17
N ALA A 5 -3.01 -12.90 0.72
CA ALA A 5 -2.50 -12.37 -0.53
C ALA A 5 -0.97 -12.29 -0.53
N ALA A 6 -0.35 -11.91 0.59
CA ALA A 6 1.10 -11.86 0.74
C ALA A 6 1.76 -13.24 0.59
N HIS A 7 1.20 -14.26 1.26
CA HIS A 7 1.72 -15.63 1.16
C HIS A 7 1.58 -16.18 -0.26
N LEU A 8 0.43 -15.95 -0.91
CA LEU A 8 0.21 -16.38 -2.30
C LEU A 8 1.08 -15.63 -3.31
N ALA A 9 1.40 -14.37 -3.06
CA ALA A 9 2.31 -13.58 -3.88
C ALA A 9 3.76 -14.07 -3.71
N HIS A 10 4.20 -14.28 -2.46
CA HIS A 10 5.54 -14.79 -2.18
C HIS A 10 5.74 -16.20 -2.77
N ALA A 11 4.74 -17.08 -2.64
CA ALA A 11 4.77 -18.41 -3.25
C ALA A 11 4.86 -18.39 -4.79
N ARG A 12 4.52 -17.26 -5.41
CA ARG A 12 4.65 -17.02 -6.86
C ARG A 12 5.91 -16.24 -7.24
N GLY A 13 6.82 -16.01 -6.28
CA GLY A 13 8.08 -15.31 -6.50
C GLY A 13 8.01 -13.79 -6.41
N ALA A 14 6.97 -13.23 -5.78
CA ALA A 14 6.93 -11.79 -5.51
C ALA A 14 7.82 -11.44 -4.31
N ASP A 15 8.59 -10.37 -4.45
CA ASP A 15 9.47 -9.83 -3.41
C ASP A 15 8.79 -8.77 -2.53
N ALA A 16 7.69 -8.18 -3.01
CA ALA A 16 6.96 -7.13 -2.30
C ALA A 16 5.47 -7.08 -2.65
N LEU A 17 4.67 -6.55 -1.73
CA LEU A 17 3.31 -6.09 -1.98
C LEU A 17 3.29 -4.58 -2.14
N HIS A 18 2.53 -4.09 -3.12
CA HIS A 18 2.30 -2.67 -3.36
C HIS A 18 0.80 -2.35 -3.19
N LEU A 19 0.51 -1.16 -2.63
CA LEU A 19 -0.84 -0.63 -2.52
C LEU A 19 -0.84 0.89 -2.72
N GLU A 20 -2.01 1.41 -3.07
CA GLU A 20 -2.27 2.84 -3.20
C GLU A 20 -3.36 3.23 -2.21
N VAL A 21 -3.13 4.29 -1.43
CA VAL A 21 -4.08 4.81 -0.43
C VAL A 21 -4.19 6.32 -0.58
N ALA A 22 -5.39 6.88 -0.49
CA ALA A 22 -5.58 8.33 -0.50
C ALA A 22 -4.82 9.00 0.66
N GLU A 23 -4.09 10.09 0.41
CA GLU A 23 -3.24 10.72 1.45
C GLU A 23 -4.05 11.24 2.64
N ASP A 24 -5.30 11.65 2.39
CA ASP A 24 -6.23 12.18 3.38
C ASP A 24 -6.93 11.08 4.20
N ASN A 25 -6.78 9.82 3.79
CA ASN A 25 -7.29 8.67 4.54
C ASN A 25 -6.33 8.27 5.67
N ALA A 26 -6.19 9.17 6.64
CA ALA A 26 -5.32 8.99 7.81
C ALA A 26 -5.53 7.65 8.54
N PRO A 27 -6.76 7.12 8.72
CA PRO A 27 -6.96 5.80 9.32
C PRO A 27 -6.34 4.66 8.50
N ALA A 28 -6.49 4.67 7.16
CA ALA A 28 -5.91 3.65 6.30
C ALA A 28 -4.39 3.75 6.24
N CYS A 29 -3.84 4.97 6.15
CA CYS A 29 -2.39 5.20 6.22
C CYS A 29 -1.78 4.64 7.51
N ALA A 30 -2.43 4.89 8.66
CA ALA A 30 -1.99 4.37 9.95
C ALA A 30 -2.10 2.84 10.04
N LEU A 31 -3.15 2.24 9.44
CA LEU A 31 -3.29 0.79 9.38
C LEU A 31 -2.16 0.16 8.57
N TYR A 32 -1.88 0.67 7.37
CA TYR A 32 -0.84 0.11 6.51
C TYR A 32 0.56 0.31 7.08
N ALA A 33 0.84 1.46 7.71
CA ALA A 33 2.08 1.69 8.44
C ALA A 33 2.27 0.66 9.58
N LYS A 34 1.22 0.37 10.36
CA LYS A 34 1.26 -0.68 11.40
C LYS A 34 1.44 -2.08 10.82
N LEU A 35 0.92 -2.32 9.63
CA LEU A 35 1.13 -3.57 8.88
C LEU A 35 2.52 -3.62 8.21
N GLY A 36 3.43 -2.67 8.46
CA GLY A 36 4.81 -2.70 7.95
C GLY A 36 4.96 -2.25 6.51
N PHE A 37 3.94 -1.61 5.93
CA PHE A 37 4.08 -0.94 4.64
C PHE A 37 4.81 0.40 4.83
N VAL A 38 5.73 0.69 3.93
CA VAL A 38 6.46 1.95 3.85
C VAL A 38 6.01 2.73 2.62
N GLN A 39 5.92 4.05 2.74
CA GLN A 39 5.64 4.90 1.58
C GLN A 39 6.84 4.86 0.62
N THR A 40 6.57 4.56 -0.64
CA THR A 40 7.56 4.51 -1.74
C THR A 40 7.35 5.60 -2.77
N GLY A 41 6.22 6.30 -2.74
CA GLY A 41 5.95 7.44 -3.61
C GLY A 41 4.57 8.05 -3.36
N SER A 42 4.23 9.04 -4.18
CA SER A 42 2.88 9.60 -4.26
C SER A 42 2.50 9.85 -5.72
N ARG A 43 1.21 9.73 -6.02
CA ARG A 43 0.60 10.00 -7.32
C ARG A 43 -0.30 11.23 -7.17
N PRO A 44 0.17 12.41 -7.59
CA PRO A 44 -0.63 13.62 -7.49
C PRO A 44 -1.86 13.54 -8.40
N GLY A 45 -3.01 13.99 -7.89
CA GLY A 45 -4.27 14.05 -8.64
C GLY A 45 -4.88 12.69 -9.03
N TYR A 46 -4.49 11.60 -8.36
CA TYR A 46 -4.98 10.26 -8.70
C TYR A 46 -6.50 10.11 -8.50
N TYR A 47 -7.05 10.72 -7.44
CA TYR A 47 -8.49 10.82 -7.25
C TYR A 47 -8.99 12.17 -7.77
N ALA A 48 -9.34 12.20 -9.05
CA ALA A 48 -9.72 13.42 -9.77
C ALA A 48 -10.98 14.12 -9.22
N ALA A 49 -11.85 13.41 -8.48
CA ALA A 49 -13.05 13.98 -7.89
C ALA A 49 -12.72 15.04 -6.81
N ASP A 50 -11.65 14.79 -6.05
CA ASP A 50 -11.33 15.57 -4.84
C ASP A 50 -9.93 16.20 -4.91
N GLY A 51 -9.17 15.96 -5.98
CA GLY A 51 -7.78 16.40 -6.14
C GLY A 51 -6.77 15.66 -5.26
N VAL A 52 -7.24 14.67 -4.50
CA VAL A 52 -6.46 13.95 -3.49
C VAL A 52 -5.39 13.09 -4.15
N HIS A 53 -4.18 13.16 -3.59
CA HIS A 53 -3.05 12.36 -4.04
C HIS A 53 -3.15 10.95 -3.45
N ALA A 54 -2.71 9.95 -4.21
CA ALA A 54 -2.57 8.60 -3.67
C ALA A 54 -1.13 8.38 -3.20
N LEU A 55 -0.95 7.97 -1.96
CA LEU A 55 0.32 7.46 -1.45
C LEU A 55 0.51 6.02 -1.97
N VAL A 56 1.66 5.78 -2.58
CA VAL A 56 2.09 4.43 -2.96
C VAL A 56 2.87 3.86 -1.80
N MET A 57 2.41 2.74 -1.24
CA MET A 57 3.08 2.06 -0.15
C MET A 57 3.50 0.64 -0.57
N ALA A 58 4.62 0.17 -0.05
CA ALA A 58 5.14 -1.16 -0.33
C ALA A 58 5.59 -1.88 0.96
N ARG A 59 5.50 -3.20 0.99
CA ARG A 59 6.07 -4.04 2.05
C ARG A 59 6.81 -5.21 1.43
N ALA A 60 8.03 -5.46 1.88
CA ALA A 60 8.82 -6.62 1.46
C ALA A 60 8.23 -7.94 2.00
N LEU A 61 8.41 -9.02 1.25
CA LEU A 61 8.02 -10.37 1.62
C LEU A 61 9.24 -11.22 2.03
N PRO A 62 9.05 -12.28 2.85
CA PRO A 62 7.81 -12.66 3.52
C PRO A 62 7.44 -11.72 4.68
N LEU A 63 6.19 -11.80 5.13
CA LEU A 63 5.64 -10.95 6.19
C LEU A 63 6.29 -11.23 7.55
#